data_AF-A0A0F4VMQ9-F1
#
_entry.id   AF-A0A0F4VMQ9-F1
#
_cell.length_a   1.000
_cell.length_b   1.000
_cell.length_c   1.000
_cell.angle_alpha   90.00
_cell.angle_beta   90.00
_cell.angle_gamma   90.00
#
_symmetry.space_group_name_H-M   'P 1'
#
loop_
_entity.id
_entity.type
_entity.pdbx_description
1 polymer ?
#
loop_
_entity_poly.entity_id
_entity_poly.type
_entity_poly.pdbx_seq_one_letter_code
_entity_poly.pdbx_strand_id
1 'polypeptide(L)'
;MARLALELMLFLGLQRSDAIRIGKQHVKDSVLSIRRQKTGKQVHVPIFEDLQTCLDAVGANGDTFLITAHGKTFSSSRSFGNWFRDRCKEAGLLDECRAHGLRKAGATIAANAGASPHELMAMYGSKTDMADLYTREVNAKKLAYKAAKMIADCM
;
A
#
# COMPACT_ATOMS: atom_id res chain seq x y z
N MET A 1 1.07 14.48 8.45
CA MET A 1 1.96 13.34 8.17
C MET A 1 1.34 11.96 8.43
N ALA A 2 0.55 11.74 9.49
CA ALA A 2 -0.07 10.43 9.74
C ALA A 2 -0.94 9.92 8.56
N ARG A 3 -1.76 10.80 7.95
CA ARG A 3 -2.50 10.49 6.72
C ARG A 3 -1.58 10.06 5.59
N LEU A 4 -0.55 10.84 5.26
CA LEU A 4 0.42 10.46 4.22
C LEU A 4 1.05 9.08 4.48
N ALA A 5 1.43 8.78 5.72
CA ALA A 5 1.97 7.46 6.08
C ALA A 5 0.97 6.33 5.83
N LEU A 6 -0.31 6.54 6.16
CA LEU A 6 -1.40 5.61 5.87
C LEU A 6 -1.53 5.40 4.35
N GLU A 7 -1.64 6.49 3.59
CA GLU A 7 -1.81 6.48 2.13
C GLU A 7 -0.66 5.75 1.43
N LEU A 8 0.59 6.08 1.77
CA LEU A 8 1.78 5.44 1.22
C LEU A 8 1.83 3.94 1.52
N MET A 9 1.37 3.50 2.69
CA MET A 9 1.38 2.08 3.05
C MET A 9 0.21 1.29 2.45
N LEU A 10 -0.96 1.91 2.37
CA LEU A 10 -2.19 1.27 1.89
C LEU A 10 -2.19 1.17 0.36
N PHE A 11 -1.96 2.29 -0.34
CA PHE A 11 -2.09 2.39 -1.79
C PHE A 11 -0.85 1.90 -2.54
N LEU A 12 0.36 2.08 -1.99
CA LEU A 12 1.57 1.70 -2.72
C LEU A 12 2.00 0.26 -2.48
N GLY A 13 1.37 -0.42 -1.51
CA GLY A 13 1.75 -1.78 -1.13
C GLY A 13 3.24 -1.90 -0.81
N LEU A 14 3.84 -0.85 -0.25
CA LEU A 14 5.24 -0.81 0.12
C LEU A 14 5.47 -1.35 1.54
N GLN A 15 6.64 -1.92 1.78
CA GLN A 15 7.02 -2.27 3.15
C GLN A 15 7.42 -1.00 3.89
N ARG A 16 7.30 -1.00 5.22
CA ARG A 16 7.72 0.13 6.07
C ARG A 16 9.16 0.60 5.78
N SER A 17 10.06 -0.32 5.46
CA SER A 17 11.45 -0.03 5.08
C SER A 17 11.57 0.75 3.78
N ASP A 18 10.67 0.50 2.81
CA ASP A 18 10.64 1.22 1.55
C ASP A 18 9.91 2.57 1.71
N ALA A 19 8.82 2.59 2.48
CA ALA A 19 7.99 3.78 2.69
C ALA A 19 8.79 4.98 3.26
N ILE A 20 9.67 4.73 4.24
CA ILE A 20 10.48 5.79 4.87
C ILE A 20 11.56 6.38 3.96
N ARG A 21 11.80 5.78 2.78
CA ARG A 21 12.81 6.22 1.80
C ARG A 21 12.22 7.06 0.68
N ILE A 22 10.89 7.14 0.60
CA ILE A 22 10.21 7.86 -0.47
C ILE A 22 10.40 9.36 -0.27
N GLY A 23 10.80 10.03 -1.33
CA GLY A 23 11.00 11.47 -1.40
C GLY A 23 10.72 11.97 -2.83
N LYS A 24 10.84 13.29 -3.03
CA LYS A 24 10.51 13.95 -4.30
C LYS A 24 11.22 13.35 -5.52
N GLN A 25 12.45 12.89 -5.36
CA GLN A 25 13.23 12.22 -6.41
C GLN A 25 12.60 10.93 -6.95
N HIS A 26 11.65 10.35 -6.21
CA HIS A 26 10.92 9.15 -6.63
C HIS A 26 9.62 9.47 -7.38
N VAL A 27 9.23 10.74 -7.50
CA VAL A 27 7.96 11.15 -8.09
C VAL A 27 8.21 11.89 -9.40
N LYS A 28 7.64 11.39 -10.49
CA LYS A 28 7.69 12.02 -11.82
C LYS A 28 6.40 11.71 -12.59
N ASP A 29 5.83 12.71 -13.25
CA ASP A 29 4.64 12.57 -14.10
C ASP A 29 3.48 11.82 -13.41
N SER A 30 3.21 12.18 -12.14
CA SER A 30 2.22 11.53 -11.26
C SER A 30 2.44 10.03 -11.04
N VAL A 31 3.66 9.55 -11.23
CA VAL A 31 4.06 8.16 -10.95
C VAL A 31 5.17 8.15 -9.91
N LEU A 32 4.95 7.38 -8.85
CA LEU A 32 5.97 7.06 -7.85
C LEU A 32 6.75 5.83 -8.30
N SER A 33 8.08 5.95 -8.39
CA SER A 33 8.98 4.89 -8.82
C SER A 33 10.08 4.65 -7.79
N ILE A 34 10.18 3.43 -7.26
CA ILE A 34 11.20 3.08 -6.25
C ILE A 34 11.69 1.63 -6.40
N ARG A 35 12.98 1.41 -6.13
CA ARG A 35 13.57 0.07 -6.03
C ARG A 35 13.42 -0.48 -4.62
N ARG A 36 12.68 -1.59 -4.46
CA ARG A 36 12.43 -2.22 -3.16
C ARG A 36 13.73 -2.73 -2.54
N GLN A 37 13.94 -2.45 -1.25
CA GLN A 37 15.18 -2.80 -0.55
C GLN A 37 15.39 -4.32 -0.44
N LYS A 38 14.35 -5.08 -0.08
CA LYS A 38 14.48 -6.52 0.17
C LYS A 38 14.63 -7.35 -1.10
N THR A 39 13.97 -6.95 -2.18
CA THR A 39 13.85 -7.78 -3.40
C THR A 39 14.60 -7.21 -4.59
N GLY A 40 15.04 -5.95 -4.53
CA GLY A 40 15.69 -5.26 -5.64
C GLY A 40 14.77 -4.98 -6.84
N LYS A 41 13.49 -5.34 -6.78
CA LYS A 41 12.52 -5.10 -7.86
C LYS A 41 12.13 -3.62 -7.92
N GLN A 42 12.11 -3.09 -9.13
CA GLN A 42 11.54 -1.77 -9.40
C GLN A 42 10.01 -1.86 -9.31
N VAL A 43 9.39 -0.88 -8.67
CA VAL A 43 7.93 -0.72 -8.69
C VAL A 43 7.55 0.68 -9.11
N HIS A 44 6.43 0.75 -9.82
CA HIS A 44 5.82 1.97 -10.32
C HIS A 44 4.39 2.01 -9.84
N VAL A 45 3.99 3.11 -9.20
CA VAL A 45 2.65 3.26 -8.66
C VAL A 45 2.10 4.62 -9.06
N PRO A 46 0.94 4.66 -9.75
CA PRO A 46 0.24 5.93 -10.01
C PRO A 46 -0.10 6.64 -8.70
N ILE A 47 0.12 7.95 -8.67
CA ILE A 47 -0.31 8.84 -7.59
C ILE A 47 -1.68 9.38 -7.97
N PHE A 48 -2.71 8.96 -7.23
CA PHE A 48 -4.06 9.49 -7.37
C PHE A 48 -4.22 10.79 -6.58
N GLU A 49 -5.30 11.52 -6.86
CA GLU A 49 -5.58 12.86 -6.31
C GLU A 49 -5.48 12.93 -4.78
N ASP A 50 -5.98 11.93 -4.06
CA ASP A 50 -5.90 11.86 -2.60
C ASP A 50 -4.46 11.79 -2.07
N LEU A 51 -3.61 10.97 -2.70
CA LEU A 51 -2.21 10.86 -2.35
C LEU A 51 -1.44 12.13 -2.76
N GLN A 52 -1.76 12.70 -3.93
CA GLN A 52 -1.17 13.96 -4.38
C GLN A 52 -1.46 15.09 -3.38
N THR A 53 -2.70 15.22 -2.95
CA THR A 53 -3.12 16.18 -1.91
C THR A 53 -2.32 16.01 -0.62
N CYS A 54 -2.06 14.77 -0.21
CA CYS A 54 -1.25 14.48 0.97
C CYS A 54 0.23 14.87 0.79
N LEU A 55 0.79 14.65 -0.39
CA LEU A 55 2.16 15.02 -0.72
C LEU A 55 2.33 16.54 -0.74
N ASP A 56 1.40 17.25 -1.35
CA ASP A 56 1.41 18.71 -1.45
C ASP A 56 1.28 19.36 -0.07
N ALA A 57 0.41 18.82 0.80
CA ALA A 57 0.21 19.32 2.16
C ALA A 57 1.42 19.11 3.08
N VAL A 58 2.21 18.05 2.87
CA VAL A 58 3.44 17.81 3.65
C VAL A 58 4.61 18.62 3.10
N GLY A 59 4.64 18.88 1.79
CA GLY A 59 5.76 19.53 1.12
C GLY A 59 7.02 18.65 1.05
N ALA A 60 8.10 19.20 0.49
CA ALA A 60 9.35 18.47 0.24
C ALA A 60 10.50 18.99 1.13
N ASN A 61 10.27 19.10 2.43
CA ASN A 61 11.30 19.55 3.37
C ASN A 61 12.20 18.37 3.76
N GLY A 62 13.21 18.08 2.92
CA GLY A 62 14.23 17.04 3.14
C GLY A 62 14.24 15.94 2.08
N ASP A 63 15.07 14.91 2.32
CA ASP A 63 15.31 13.83 1.35
C ASP A 63 14.12 12.86 1.20
N THR A 64 13.23 12.81 2.19
CA THR A 64 12.06 11.92 2.23
C THR A 64 10.83 12.64 2.76
N PHE A 65 9.63 12.19 2.37
CA PHE A 65 8.37 12.77 2.82
C PHE A 65 8.00 12.38 4.26
N LEU A 66 8.54 11.25 4.74
CA LEU A 66 8.28 10.76 6.10
C LEU A 66 9.46 11.11 7.00
N ILE A 67 9.27 12.15 7.81
CA ILE A 67 10.27 12.68 8.74
C ILE A 67 9.83 12.49 10.20
N THR A 68 10.77 12.62 11.13
CA THR A 68 10.52 12.63 12.57
C THR A 68 10.04 14.00 13.02
N ALA A 69 9.59 14.12 14.27
CA ALA A 69 9.23 15.41 14.87
C ALA A 69 10.40 16.44 14.88
N HIS A 70 11.64 15.97 14.75
CA HIS A 70 12.84 16.80 14.66
C HIS A 70 13.23 17.16 13.22
N GLY A 71 12.38 16.88 12.23
CA GLY A 71 12.65 17.17 10.82
C GLY A 71 13.70 16.28 10.15
N LYS A 72 14.09 15.17 10.79
CA LYS A 72 15.07 14.20 10.25
C LYS A 72 14.36 12.97 9.68
N THR A 73 14.93 12.33 8.67
CA THR A 73 14.45 11.03 8.16
C THR A 73 14.40 9.97 9.26
N PHE A 74 13.46 9.03 9.18
CA PHE A 74 13.43 7.91 10.13
C PHE A 74 14.70 7.06 10.02
N SER A 75 15.36 6.79 11.15
CA SER A 75 16.60 6.00 11.22
C SER A 75 16.41 4.51 10.94
N SER A 76 15.18 4.01 11.10
CA SER A 76 14.85 2.60 10.83
C SER A 76 13.35 2.39 10.62
N SER A 77 13.01 1.28 9.96
CA SER A 77 11.62 0.82 9.83
C SER A 77 10.96 0.50 11.18
N ARG A 78 11.76 0.15 12.20
CA ARG A 78 11.30 -0.06 13.58
C ARG A 78 10.91 1.28 14.23
N SER A 79 11.75 2.30 14.12
CA SER A 79 11.45 3.65 14.62
C SER A 79 10.15 4.20 14.01
N PHE A 80 10.00 4.09 12.69
CA PHE A 80 8.76 4.45 12.01
C PHE A 80 7.55 3.63 12.47
N GLY A 81 7.74 2.31 12.66
CA GLY A 81 6.68 1.43 13.16
C GLY A 81 6.17 1.82 14.54
N ASN A 82 7.07 2.22 15.44
CA ASN A 82 6.72 2.72 16.77
C ASN A 82 5.98 4.06 16.67
N TRP A 83 6.52 5.00 15.90
CA TRP A 83 5.87 6.28 15.66
C TRP A 83 4.45 6.12 15.10
N PHE A 84 4.25 5.22 14.12
CA PHE A 84 2.93 4.99 13.54
C PHE A 84 1.97 4.34 14.55
N ARG A 85 2.46 3.40 15.37
CA ARG A 85 1.68 2.83 16.48
C ARG A 85 1.18 3.93 17.42
N ASP A 86 2.02 4.89 17.75
CA ASP A 86 1.64 5.97 18.67
C ASP A 86 0.56 6.85 18.03
N ARG A 87 0.61 7.10 16.71
CA ARG A 87 -0.48 7.77 15.98
C ARG A 87 -1.79 6.97 16.01
N CYS A 88 -1.73 5.64 15.89
CA CYS A 88 -2.92 4.81 16.03
C CYS A 88 -3.53 4.91 17.43
N LYS A 89 -2.70 4.94 18.47
CA LYS A 89 -3.15 5.09 19.86
C LYS A 89 -3.82 6.43 20.11
N GLU A 90 -3.23 7.52 19.61
CA GLU A 90 -3.82 8.86 19.69
C GLU A 90 -5.17 8.95 18.98
N ALA A 91 -5.35 8.17 17.91
CA ALA A 91 -6.61 8.05 17.19
C ALA A 91 -7.63 7.10 17.87
N GLY A 92 -7.33 6.55 19.05
CA GLY A 92 -8.22 5.64 19.78
C GLY A 92 -8.39 4.27 19.13
N LEU A 93 -7.47 3.86 18.24
CA LEU A 93 -7.54 2.56 17.57
C LEU A 93 -7.04 1.42 18.45
N LEU A 94 -7.52 0.20 18.17
CA LEU A 94 -7.09 -1.02 18.83
C LEU A 94 -5.59 -1.26 18.67
N ASP A 95 -4.99 -1.97 19.63
CA ASP A 95 -3.55 -2.22 19.66
C ASP A 95 -3.04 -3.09 18.49
N GLU A 96 -3.91 -3.83 17.81
CA GLU A 96 -3.59 -4.55 16.58
C GLU A 96 -3.47 -3.64 15.35
N CYS A 97 -4.02 -2.42 15.39
CA CYS A 97 -3.89 -1.43 14.32
C CYS A 97 -2.45 -0.93 14.26
N ARG A 98 -1.66 -1.55 13.40
CA ARG A 98 -0.23 -1.29 13.20
C ARG A 98 0.07 -1.11 11.72
N ALA A 99 1.15 -0.42 11.41
CA ALA A 99 1.64 -0.22 10.05
C ALA A 99 1.80 -1.53 9.24
N HIS A 100 2.08 -2.66 9.90
CA HIS A 100 2.15 -3.96 9.21
C HIS A 100 0.78 -4.42 8.67
N GLY A 101 -0.31 -4.15 9.40
CA GLY A 101 -1.66 -4.55 9.03
C GLY A 101 -2.19 -3.84 7.78
N LEU A 102 -1.69 -2.63 7.47
CA LEU A 102 -2.14 -1.85 6.32
C LEU A 102 -1.88 -2.52 4.98
N ARG A 103 -0.76 -3.25 4.84
CA ARG A 103 -0.48 -4.00 3.63
C ARG A 103 -1.51 -5.10 3.40
N LYS A 104 -1.89 -5.80 4.47
CA LYS A 104 -2.93 -6.83 4.44
C LYS A 104 -4.28 -6.19 4.10
N ALA A 105 -4.62 -5.08 4.76
CA ALA A 105 -5.84 -4.33 4.51
C ALA A 105 -5.95 -3.88 3.04
N GLY A 106 -4.89 -3.30 2.47
CA GLY A 106 -4.88 -2.88 1.06
C GLY A 106 -5.10 -4.04 0.10
N ALA A 107 -4.39 -5.16 0.32
CA ALA A 107 -4.58 -6.36 -0.50
C ALA A 107 -6.01 -6.92 -0.39
N THR A 108 -6.60 -6.91 0.81
CA THR A 108 -7.99 -7.31 1.03
C THR A 108 -8.98 -6.37 0.35
N ILE A 109 -8.79 -5.04 0.45
CA ILE A 109 -9.64 -4.05 -0.22
C ILE A 109 -9.59 -4.25 -1.74
N ALA A 110 -8.39 -4.38 -2.31
CA ALA A 110 -8.21 -4.62 -3.74
C ALA A 110 -8.83 -5.95 -4.18
N ALA A 111 -8.64 -7.02 -3.41
CA ALA A 111 -9.27 -8.32 -3.69
C ALA A 111 -10.80 -8.22 -3.69
N ASN A 112 -11.37 -7.56 -2.67
CA ASN A 112 -12.82 -7.32 -2.57
C ASN A 112 -13.36 -6.46 -3.72
N ALA A 113 -12.55 -5.52 -4.22
CA ALA A 113 -12.86 -4.74 -5.41
C ALA A 113 -12.74 -5.55 -6.73
N GLY A 114 -12.26 -6.80 -6.65
CA GLY A 114 -12.18 -7.72 -7.77
C GLY A 114 -10.81 -7.78 -8.45
N ALA A 115 -9.74 -7.31 -7.80
CA ALA A 115 -8.39 -7.50 -8.28
C ALA A 115 -8.06 -9.00 -8.36
N SER A 116 -7.47 -9.39 -9.48
CA SER A 116 -6.94 -10.73 -9.72
C SER A 116 -5.70 -11.00 -8.85
N PRO A 117 -5.34 -12.28 -8.63
CA PRO A 117 -4.10 -12.62 -7.95
C PRO A 117 -2.86 -11.97 -8.59
N HIS A 118 -2.81 -11.89 -9.93
CA HIS A 118 -1.70 -11.27 -10.65
C HIS A 118 -1.60 -9.75 -10.43
N GLU A 119 -2.73 -9.04 -10.36
CA GLU A 119 -2.74 -7.61 -10.02
C GLU A 119 -2.25 -7.37 -8.58
N LEU A 120 -2.69 -8.21 -7.63
CA LEU A 120 -2.19 -8.16 -6.25
C LEU A 120 -0.69 -8.49 -6.18
N MET A 121 -0.21 -9.46 -6.95
CA MET A 121 1.21 -9.78 -7.04
C MET A 121 2.01 -8.64 -7.66
N ALA A 122 1.49 -7.95 -8.68
CA ALA A 122 2.15 -6.80 -9.28
C ALA A 122 2.25 -5.64 -8.28
N MET A 123 1.16 -5.32 -7.60
CA MET A 123 1.10 -4.21 -6.63
C MET A 123 1.87 -4.52 -5.35
N TYR A 124 1.61 -5.67 -4.72
CA TYR A 124 2.18 -6.04 -3.43
C TYR A 124 3.42 -6.94 -3.52
N GLY A 125 3.87 -7.38 -4.70
CA GLY A 125 5.00 -8.31 -4.82
C GLY A 125 4.88 -9.56 -3.95
N SER A 126 3.64 -9.99 -3.67
CA SER A 126 3.34 -11.19 -2.91
C SER A 126 3.64 -12.44 -3.73
N LYS A 127 3.83 -13.57 -3.05
CA LYS A 127 3.80 -14.89 -3.70
C LYS A 127 2.36 -15.23 -4.09
N THR A 128 2.19 -16.13 -5.05
CA THR A 128 0.89 -16.61 -5.53
C THR A 128 0.00 -17.07 -4.38
N ASP A 129 0.49 -17.94 -3.50
CA ASP A 129 -0.27 -18.47 -2.36
C ASP A 129 -0.88 -17.38 -1.47
N MET A 130 -0.16 -16.26 -1.28
CA MET A 130 -0.64 -15.14 -0.47
C MET A 130 -1.67 -14.29 -1.21
N ALA A 131 -1.53 -14.14 -2.54
CA ALA A 131 -2.53 -13.44 -3.35
C ALA A 131 -3.82 -14.26 -3.45
N ASP A 132 -3.70 -15.58 -3.56
CA ASP A 132 -4.83 -16.51 -3.56
C ASP A 132 -5.58 -16.46 -2.23
N LEU A 133 -4.85 -16.39 -1.10
CA LEU A 133 -5.47 -16.25 0.22
C LEU A 133 -6.40 -15.03 0.34
N TYR A 134 -6.09 -13.92 -0.33
CA TYR A 134 -6.96 -12.74 -0.32
C TYR A 134 -8.12 -12.82 -1.31
N THR A 135 -8.00 -13.63 -2.36
CA THR A 135 -8.93 -13.59 -3.50
C THR A 135 -9.84 -14.81 -3.60
N ARG A 136 -9.51 -15.91 -2.93
CA ARG A 136 -10.17 -17.22 -3.10
C ARG A 136 -11.68 -17.17 -2.93
N GLU A 137 -12.17 -16.60 -1.83
CA GLU A 137 -13.61 -16.57 -1.55
C GLU A 137 -14.36 -15.53 -2.38
N VAL A 138 -13.77 -14.35 -2.55
CA VAL A 138 -14.35 -13.25 -3.34
C VAL A 138 -14.53 -13.67 -4.80
N ASN A 139 -13.51 -14.31 -5.37
CA ASN A 139 -13.53 -14.72 -6.76
C ASN A 139 -14.40 -15.96 -6.99
N ALA A 140 -14.51 -16.90 -6.05
CA ALA A 140 -15.29 -18.12 -6.25
C ALA A 140 -16.74 -17.83 -6.67
N LYS A 141 -17.45 -16.95 -5.94
CA LYS A 141 -18.84 -16.58 -6.26
C LYS A 141 -18.95 -15.84 -7.59
N LYS A 142 -18.07 -14.85 -7.81
CA LYS A 142 -18.08 -14.01 -9.02
C LYS A 142 -17.75 -14.82 -10.28
N LEU A 143 -16.77 -15.71 -10.20
CA LEU A 143 -16.35 -16.58 -11.30
C LEU A 143 -17.43 -17.62 -11.62
N ALA A 144 -18.05 -18.23 -10.59
CA ALA A 144 -19.16 -19.17 -10.80
C ALA A 144 -20.34 -18.51 -11.53
N TYR A 145 -20.75 -17.30 -11.10
CA TYR A 145 -21.79 -16.54 -11.78
C TYR A 145 -21.41 -16.19 -13.22
N LYS A 146 -20.19 -15.67 -13.44
CA LYS A 146 -19.69 -15.32 -14.78
C LYS A 146 -19.68 -16.52 -15.71
N ALA A 147 -19.19 -17.67 -15.24
CA ALA A 147 -19.15 -18.90 -16.02
C ALA A 147 -20.55 -19.41 -16.36
N ALA A 148 -21.47 -19.40 -15.39
CA ALA A 148 -22.87 -19.77 -15.62
C ALA A 148 -23.54 -18.85 -16.66
N LYS A 149 -23.30 -17.54 -16.57
CA LYS A 149 -23.82 -16.57 -17.54
C LYS A 149 -23.28 -16.80 -18.95
N MET A 150 -21.98 -17.09 -19.09
CA MET A 150 -21.38 -17.41 -20.40
C MET A 150 -22.03 -18.62 -21.07
N ILE A 151 -22.47 -19.62 -20.30
CA ILE A 151 -23.20 -20.78 -20.83
C ILE A 151 -24.61 -20.37 -21.25
N ALA A 152 -25.32 -19.63 -20.38
CA ALA A 152 -26.67 -19.16 -20.66
C ALA A 152 -26.75 -18.25 -21.90
N ASP A 153 -25.76 -17.39 -22.11
CA ASP A 153 -25.69 -16.49 -23.27
C ASP A 153 -25.42 -17.26 -24.59
N CYS A 154 -25.00 -18.53 -24.53
CA CYS A 154 -24.78 -19.40 -25.69
C CYS A 154 -25.98 -20.32 -26.02
N MET A 155 -27.04 -20.30 -25.21
CA MET A 155 -28.26 -21.12 -25.39
C MET A 155 -29.40 -20.27 -25.94
#